data_AF-A0A938ATU6-F1
#
_entry.id   AF-A0A938ATU6-F1
#
_cell.length_a   1.000
_cell.length_b   1.000
_cell.length_c   1.000
_cell.angle_alpha   90.00
_cell.angle_beta   90.00
_cell.angle_gamma   90.00
#
_symmetry.space_group_name_H-M   'P 1'
#
loop_
_entity.id
_entity.type
_entity.pdbx_description
1 polymer ?
#
loop_
_entity_poly.entity_id
_entity_poly.type
_entity_poly.pdbx_seq_one_letter_code
_entity_poly.pdbx_strand_id
1 'polypeptide(L)'
;MPPEAQPTGHARPAVKPPGYAPVGAGPDDWAAGHPLDPEEKLDLEQILADLADYRPRRRGWTWRKRLNDQRLGPFSYRETSEPLARSVPLPAAKYFGNIDPQPDCVVTTEIASGRFEDDVRRMRMAAWHGADHIMVIRTAGQSHMDSLLEGTPEGVGGIAVTRKQVRATRKALDQIEDEVGRPINFHSYISGVAGPEMAVMFAEEGVNGAHQDPQYNVLYRNINMVRSFVDAAVAKKLMAAAGMAQIDGAHNANATAREAWKVMPELLVQHAINCAYSVKAGMPKESICLSTVPPDAAPAPCVRMDLPYAVALRDLFADYRMRAQQNTRYIESCGREATVNHVLDMLISRLTSADIQSTITPDEGRNVPWHYNNVHACNTARQTLVGLDGLRKIVKLDRQAPELKSKVRELKERAVLFLEGMLRDGGYFAAVEAGYFVDSGQYPETNDDGIFRKLDGGVGVDTVVERADDYLAPVCHHFGENHLEQAFGECGLVEGGRSPAVGGKRGGAAAGGVHNSAVVAPRPCDLIGGCTLCNEELIPFVDELDPEDN
;
A
#
# COMPACT_ATOMS: atom_id res chain seq x y z
N MET A 1 -6.79 38.73 -47.85
CA MET A 1 -7.47 37.63 -47.12
C MET A 1 -8.26 38.27 -46.00
N PRO A 2 -9.57 37.96 -45.82
CA PRO A 2 -10.30 38.45 -44.67
C PRO A 2 -9.79 37.75 -43.39
N PRO A 3 -9.97 38.35 -42.20
CA PRO A 3 -9.56 37.72 -40.94
C PRO A 3 -10.38 36.46 -40.68
N GLU A 4 -9.72 35.40 -40.21
CA GLU A 4 -10.35 34.14 -39.81
C GLU A 4 -11.41 34.40 -38.74
N ALA A 5 -12.60 33.83 -38.95
CA ALA A 5 -13.66 33.82 -37.96
C ALA A 5 -13.22 33.03 -36.72
N GLN A 6 -13.41 33.60 -35.53
CA GLN A 6 -13.24 32.89 -34.28
C GLN A 6 -14.11 31.62 -34.26
N PRO A 7 -13.59 30.48 -33.79
CA PRO A 7 -14.39 29.27 -33.67
C PRO A 7 -15.48 29.51 -32.61
N THR A 8 -16.74 29.55 -33.04
CA THR A 8 -17.89 29.51 -32.15
C THR A 8 -17.91 28.14 -31.48
N GLY A 9 -17.35 28.06 -30.28
CA GLY A 9 -17.48 26.88 -29.44
C GLY A 9 -18.97 26.64 -29.18
N HIS A 10 -19.52 25.57 -29.75
CA HIS A 10 -20.81 25.06 -29.33
C HIS A 10 -20.68 24.63 -27.87
N ALA A 11 -21.14 25.47 -26.95
CA ALA A 11 -21.35 25.09 -25.56
C ALA A 11 -22.31 23.90 -25.57
N ARG A 12 -21.80 22.71 -25.22
CA ARG A 12 -22.66 21.57 -24.92
C ARG A 12 -23.62 22.04 -23.82
N PRO A 13 -24.95 21.86 -23.98
CA PRO A 13 -25.86 22.14 -22.87
C PRO A 13 -25.41 21.33 -21.67
N ALA A 14 -25.30 21.98 -20.51
CA ALA A 14 -24.94 21.36 -19.24
C ALA A 14 -26.01 20.32 -18.89
N VAL A 15 -25.77 19.07 -19.27
CA VAL A 15 -26.57 17.95 -18.80
C VAL A 15 -26.08 17.69 -17.39
N LYS A 16 -26.91 18.01 -16.39
CA LYS A 16 -26.63 17.68 -15.00
C LYS A 16 -26.29 16.19 -14.93
N PRO A 17 -25.05 15.81 -14.58
CA PRO A 17 -24.68 14.41 -14.58
C PRO A 17 -25.55 13.67 -13.55
N PRO A 18 -25.98 12.44 -13.84
CA PRO A 18 -26.79 11.67 -12.90
C PRO A 18 -26.02 11.54 -11.58
N GLY A 19 -26.67 11.78 -10.46
CA GLY A 19 -26.06 11.62 -9.14
C GLY A 19 -25.46 10.21 -8.99
N TYR A 20 -24.36 10.11 -8.24
CA TYR A 20 -23.75 8.82 -7.92
C TYR A 20 -24.26 8.31 -6.56
N ALA A 21 -24.17 7.01 -6.35
CA ALA A 21 -24.48 6.39 -5.06
C ALA A 21 -23.22 6.37 -4.19
N PRO A 22 -23.27 6.85 -2.94
CA PRO A 22 -22.15 6.77 -2.03
C PRO A 22 -21.68 5.32 -1.81
N VAL A 23 -20.37 5.10 -1.86
CA VAL A 23 -19.72 3.81 -1.76
C VAL A 23 -19.42 3.52 -0.28
N GLY A 24 -20.27 2.70 0.34
CA GLY A 24 -20.07 2.30 1.73
C GLY A 24 -20.31 3.42 2.77
N ALA A 25 -20.97 4.51 2.38
CA ALA A 25 -21.27 5.61 3.27
C ALA A 25 -22.41 5.29 4.24
N GLY A 26 -22.25 5.71 5.50
CA GLY A 26 -23.33 5.78 6.48
C GLY A 26 -24.25 6.99 6.25
N PRO A 27 -25.40 7.07 6.95
CA PRO A 27 -26.37 8.15 6.79
C PRO A 27 -25.82 9.55 7.15
N ASP A 28 -24.79 9.63 7.99
CA ASP A 28 -24.17 10.87 8.47
C ASP A 28 -22.77 11.13 7.86
N ASP A 29 -22.42 10.42 6.77
CA ASP A 29 -21.12 10.57 6.12
C ASP A 29 -20.97 11.93 5.44
N TRP A 30 -19.82 12.59 5.67
CA TRP A 30 -19.57 13.93 5.14
C TRP A 30 -19.55 13.94 3.61
N ALA A 31 -18.89 12.96 2.96
CA ALA A 31 -18.80 12.92 1.51
C ALA A 31 -20.17 12.69 0.84
N ALA A 32 -21.05 11.91 1.46
CA ALA A 32 -22.43 11.72 0.99
C ALA A 32 -23.26 13.02 1.00
N GLY A 33 -22.99 13.93 1.95
CA GLY A 33 -23.59 15.27 2.01
C GLY A 33 -22.97 16.29 1.03
N HIS A 34 -21.81 15.98 0.46
CA HIS A 34 -21.04 16.86 -0.41
C HIS A 34 -20.68 16.16 -1.73
N PRO A 35 -21.68 15.77 -2.55
CA PRO A 35 -21.41 15.04 -3.78
C PRO A 35 -20.68 15.90 -4.82
N LEU A 36 -19.70 15.32 -5.52
CA LEU A 36 -18.95 16.00 -6.57
C LEU A 36 -19.75 16.14 -7.88
N ASP A 37 -19.69 17.33 -8.46
CA ASP A 37 -20.04 17.56 -9.86
C ASP A 37 -18.78 17.34 -10.74
N PRO A 38 -18.83 16.44 -11.75
CA PRO A 38 -17.77 16.26 -12.75
C PRO A 38 -17.37 17.52 -13.50
N GLU A 39 -18.28 18.48 -13.63
CA GLU A 39 -18.04 19.74 -14.33
C GLU A 39 -17.45 20.83 -13.40
N GLU A 40 -17.37 20.55 -12.10
CA GLU A 40 -16.79 21.45 -11.09
C GLU A 40 -15.45 20.91 -10.58
N LYS A 41 -14.53 21.84 -10.27
CA LYS A 41 -13.25 21.47 -9.64
C LYS A 41 -13.48 21.01 -8.21
N LEU A 42 -12.53 20.22 -7.71
CA LEU A 42 -12.50 19.85 -6.30
C LEU A 42 -12.31 21.12 -5.44
N ASP A 43 -13.18 21.33 -4.47
CA ASP A 43 -13.10 22.46 -3.55
C ASP A 43 -12.16 22.13 -2.38
N LEU A 44 -10.96 22.70 -2.42
CA LEU A 44 -9.92 22.44 -1.42
C LEU A 44 -10.24 23.10 -0.07
N GLU A 45 -10.87 24.27 -0.06
CA GLU A 45 -11.24 24.96 1.18
C GLU A 45 -12.25 24.11 1.94
N GLN A 46 -13.23 23.55 1.23
CA GLN A 46 -14.23 22.66 1.82
C GLN A 46 -13.64 21.35 2.37
N ILE A 47 -12.63 20.80 1.68
CA ILE A 47 -11.90 19.60 2.15
C ILE A 47 -11.12 19.93 3.42
N LEU A 48 -10.42 21.06 3.46
CA LEU A 48 -9.57 21.46 4.58
C LEU A 48 -10.36 21.96 5.80
N ALA A 49 -11.62 22.34 5.64
CA ALA A 49 -12.51 22.71 6.73
C ALA A 49 -12.82 21.53 7.68
N ASP A 50 -12.90 21.81 8.97
CA ASP A 50 -13.41 20.92 10.02
C ASP A 50 -12.71 19.54 10.08
N LEU A 51 -11.42 19.47 9.74
CA LEU A 51 -10.64 18.22 9.76
C LEU A 51 -10.53 17.61 11.17
N ALA A 52 -10.69 18.40 12.23
CA ALA A 52 -10.75 17.90 13.61
C ALA A 52 -11.94 16.94 13.82
N ASP A 53 -13.05 17.15 13.12
CA ASP A 53 -14.30 16.40 13.26
C ASP A 53 -14.41 15.26 12.23
N TYR A 54 -13.57 15.25 11.20
CA TYR A 54 -13.55 14.18 10.22
C TYR A 54 -13.24 12.83 10.87
N ARG A 55 -14.00 11.80 10.48
CA ARG A 55 -13.73 10.39 10.78
C ARG A 55 -13.84 9.57 9.50
N PRO A 56 -12.95 8.59 9.29
CA PRO A 56 -12.99 7.76 8.11
C PRO A 56 -14.25 6.87 8.14
N ARG A 57 -15.06 6.94 7.09
CA ARG A 57 -16.27 6.12 6.97
C ARG A 57 -15.98 4.62 6.79
N ARG A 58 -14.77 4.27 6.37
CA ARG A 58 -14.34 2.87 6.16
C ARG A 58 -12.90 2.66 6.57
N ARG A 59 -12.61 1.44 7.01
CA ARG A 59 -11.28 0.96 7.40
C ARG A 59 -10.96 -0.33 6.64
N GLY A 60 -9.68 -0.65 6.54
CA GLY A 60 -9.19 -1.85 5.88
C GLY A 60 -9.09 -1.75 4.37
N TRP A 61 -8.51 -2.79 3.77
CA TRP A 61 -8.22 -2.90 2.35
C TRP A 61 -9.40 -3.45 1.55
N THR A 62 -9.60 -2.93 0.33
CA THR A 62 -10.61 -3.40 -0.62
C THR A 62 -9.97 -3.92 -1.91
N TRP A 63 -10.24 -5.19 -2.24
CA TRP A 63 -9.88 -5.79 -3.52
C TRP A 63 -10.94 -5.51 -4.59
N ARG A 64 -10.54 -5.50 -5.87
CA ARG A 64 -11.50 -5.44 -6.98
C ARG A 64 -12.39 -6.68 -7.00
N LYS A 65 -13.67 -6.48 -7.28
CA LYS A 65 -14.62 -7.59 -7.50
C LYS A 65 -14.51 -8.08 -8.94
N ARG A 66 -13.93 -9.26 -9.10
CA ARG A 66 -13.74 -9.89 -10.41
C ARG A 66 -15.08 -10.24 -11.06
N LEU A 67 -15.20 -9.96 -12.36
CA LEU A 67 -16.31 -10.39 -13.19
C LEU A 67 -15.80 -11.32 -14.28
N ASN A 68 -16.19 -12.59 -14.21
CA ASN A 68 -15.89 -13.55 -15.26
C ASN A 68 -16.92 -13.41 -16.40
N ASP A 69 -16.45 -13.43 -17.64
CA ASP A 69 -17.28 -13.39 -18.85
C ASP A 69 -18.14 -12.12 -18.97
N GLN A 70 -17.61 -10.99 -18.50
CA GLN A 70 -18.23 -9.67 -18.61
C GLN A 70 -18.46 -9.32 -20.08
N ARG A 71 -19.67 -8.87 -20.43
CA ARG A 71 -19.96 -8.32 -21.76
C ARG A 71 -20.00 -6.80 -21.71
N LEU A 72 -19.17 -6.16 -22.53
CA LEU A 72 -19.15 -4.70 -22.72
C LEU A 72 -19.05 -4.40 -24.21
N GLY A 73 -19.99 -3.61 -24.72
CA GLY A 73 -20.10 -3.35 -26.16
C GLY A 73 -20.22 -4.67 -26.94
N PRO A 74 -19.43 -4.86 -28.03
CA PRO A 74 -19.47 -6.09 -28.82
C PRO A 74 -18.60 -7.23 -28.29
N PHE A 75 -17.93 -7.07 -27.13
CA PHE A 75 -16.89 -7.99 -26.66
C PHE A 75 -17.26 -8.72 -25.36
N SER A 76 -16.57 -9.84 -25.11
CA SER A 76 -16.60 -10.59 -23.86
C SER A 76 -15.20 -10.62 -23.23
N TYR A 77 -15.11 -10.37 -21.92
CA TYR A 77 -13.87 -10.27 -21.15
C TYR A 77 -13.82 -11.32 -20.04
N ARG A 78 -12.62 -11.83 -19.71
CA ARG A 78 -12.41 -12.98 -18.80
C ARG A 78 -11.59 -12.67 -17.54
N GLU A 79 -10.81 -11.60 -17.59
CA GLU A 79 -9.87 -11.15 -16.57
C GLU A 79 -10.09 -9.66 -16.26
N THR A 80 -11.36 -9.31 -16.05
CA THR A 80 -11.85 -7.96 -15.70
C THR A 80 -12.58 -7.94 -14.36
N SER A 81 -12.91 -6.72 -13.91
CA SER A 81 -13.65 -6.43 -12.68
C SER A 81 -14.89 -5.57 -12.94
N GLU A 82 -15.65 -5.29 -11.88
CA GLU A 82 -16.77 -4.34 -11.92
C GLU A 82 -16.36 -3.01 -12.58
N PRO A 83 -17.19 -2.48 -13.50
CA PRO A 83 -16.92 -1.22 -14.17
C PRO A 83 -17.02 -0.05 -13.18
N LEU A 84 -16.37 1.06 -13.52
CA LEU A 84 -16.58 2.33 -12.83
C LEU A 84 -17.93 2.95 -13.22
N ALA A 85 -18.55 3.67 -12.30
CA ALA A 85 -19.75 4.46 -12.58
C ALA A 85 -19.42 5.69 -13.43
N ARG A 86 -18.25 6.30 -13.19
CA ARG A 86 -17.72 7.43 -13.96
C ARG A 86 -16.23 7.21 -14.21
N SER A 87 -15.81 7.37 -15.46
CA SER A 87 -14.41 7.22 -15.85
C SER A 87 -14.12 7.90 -17.19
N VAL A 88 -12.84 8.07 -17.48
CA VAL A 88 -12.34 8.47 -18.81
C VAL A 88 -11.84 7.22 -19.53
N PRO A 89 -12.54 6.75 -20.58
CA PRO A 89 -12.10 5.58 -21.35
C PRO A 89 -10.82 5.89 -22.13
N LEU A 90 -10.13 4.84 -22.59
CA LEU A 90 -8.98 5.01 -23.47
C LEU A 90 -9.38 5.78 -24.76
N PRO A 91 -8.49 6.58 -25.37
CA PRO A 91 -8.86 7.40 -26.55
C PRO A 91 -9.44 6.60 -27.73
N ALA A 92 -8.98 5.36 -27.93
CA ALA A 92 -9.46 4.46 -28.98
C ALA A 92 -10.83 3.83 -28.66
N ALA A 93 -11.32 3.93 -27.43
CA ALA A 93 -12.62 3.38 -27.03
C ALA A 93 -13.79 4.00 -27.82
N LYS A 94 -13.62 5.19 -28.39
CA LYS A 94 -14.62 5.82 -29.27
C LYS A 94 -15.04 4.96 -30.46
N TYR A 95 -14.15 4.07 -30.92
CA TYR A 95 -14.45 3.12 -32.00
C TYR A 95 -15.28 1.91 -31.53
N PHE A 96 -15.43 1.75 -30.21
CA PHE A 96 -16.09 0.62 -29.56
C PHE A 96 -17.22 1.07 -28.62
N GLY A 97 -17.83 2.22 -28.89
CA GLY A 97 -18.95 2.75 -28.08
C GLY A 97 -18.52 3.31 -26.72
N ASN A 98 -17.28 3.78 -26.59
CA ASN A 98 -16.72 4.35 -25.35
C ASN A 98 -16.74 3.40 -24.14
N ILE A 99 -16.63 2.08 -24.37
CA ILE A 99 -16.48 1.11 -23.29
C ILE A 99 -15.18 1.35 -22.49
N ASP A 100 -15.22 1.06 -21.19
CA ASP A 100 -14.07 1.18 -20.29
C ASP A 100 -13.89 -0.06 -19.38
N PRO A 101 -13.55 -1.23 -19.95
CA PRO A 101 -13.26 -2.42 -19.15
C PRO A 101 -12.14 -2.16 -18.14
N GLN A 102 -12.32 -2.64 -16.91
CA GLN A 102 -11.36 -2.50 -15.81
C GLN A 102 -10.66 -3.85 -15.59
N PRO A 103 -9.32 -3.91 -15.46
CA PRO A 103 -8.63 -5.17 -15.17
C PRO A 103 -9.02 -5.74 -13.80
N ASP A 104 -8.76 -7.02 -13.58
CA ASP A 104 -9.10 -7.77 -12.36
C ASP A 104 -8.22 -7.44 -11.15
N CYS A 105 -7.00 -6.91 -11.35
CA CYS A 105 -6.11 -6.48 -10.26
C CYS A 105 -6.33 -5.01 -9.87
N VAL A 106 -5.99 -4.69 -8.61
CA VAL A 106 -5.93 -3.30 -8.12
C VAL A 106 -4.81 -2.56 -8.86
N VAL A 107 -5.06 -1.32 -9.28
CA VAL A 107 -4.09 -0.50 -10.03
C VAL A 107 -3.61 0.65 -9.15
N THR A 108 -2.29 0.72 -8.95
CA THR A 108 -1.67 1.75 -8.11
C THR A 108 -1.10 2.90 -8.94
N THR A 109 -1.23 4.12 -8.45
CA THR A 109 -0.38 5.24 -8.87
C THR A 109 0.27 5.91 -7.67
N GLU A 110 1.48 6.43 -7.86
CA GLU A 110 2.26 7.12 -6.83
C GLU A 110 2.11 8.64 -7.02
N ILE A 111 1.58 9.33 -6.01
CA ILE A 111 1.32 10.77 -6.05
C ILE A 111 1.83 11.37 -4.73
N ALA A 112 2.94 12.10 -4.81
CA ALA A 112 3.55 12.75 -3.65
C ALA A 112 4.50 13.86 -4.12
N SER A 113 3.97 15.06 -4.39
CA SER A 113 4.73 16.18 -4.96
C SER A 113 5.52 16.98 -3.93
N GLY A 114 5.20 16.85 -2.65
CA GLY A 114 5.60 17.78 -1.59
C GLY A 114 4.44 18.60 -1.04
N ARG A 115 3.36 18.73 -1.82
CA ARG A 115 2.16 19.52 -1.53
C ARG A 115 0.89 18.68 -1.68
N PHE A 116 0.31 18.26 -0.57
CA PHE A 116 -0.79 17.29 -0.59
C PHE A 116 -2.10 17.89 -1.14
N GLU A 117 -2.30 19.19 -0.94
CA GLU A 117 -3.43 19.99 -1.42
C GLU A 117 -3.45 20.10 -2.96
N ASP A 118 -2.27 20.06 -3.59
CA ASP A 118 -2.15 19.95 -5.04
C ASP A 118 -2.38 18.52 -5.52
N ASP A 119 -1.91 17.55 -4.74
CA ASP A 119 -1.94 16.14 -5.07
C ASP A 119 -3.36 15.55 -5.05
N VAL A 120 -4.24 15.99 -4.15
CA VAL A 120 -5.65 15.52 -4.13
C VAL A 120 -6.37 15.80 -5.45
N ARG A 121 -6.03 16.88 -6.16
CA ARG A 121 -6.57 17.17 -7.50
C ARG A 121 -6.11 16.11 -8.51
N ARG A 122 -4.86 15.67 -8.40
CA ARG A 122 -4.29 14.61 -9.25
C ARG A 122 -4.85 13.23 -8.90
N MET A 123 -5.16 12.98 -7.63
CA MET A 123 -5.82 11.74 -7.19
C MET A 123 -7.18 11.57 -7.87
N ARG A 124 -7.99 12.64 -7.98
CA ARG A 124 -9.25 12.63 -8.74
C ARG A 124 -9.02 12.27 -10.21
N MET A 125 -8.01 12.88 -10.86
CA MET A 125 -7.66 12.54 -12.25
C MET A 125 -7.30 11.06 -12.39
N ALA A 126 -6.43 10.53 -11.53
CA ALA A 126 -6.00 9.13 -11.59
C ALA A 126 -7.16 8.15 -11.35
N ALA A 127 -8.07 8.47 -10.42
CA ALA A 127 -9.25 7.65 -10.12
C ALA A 127 -10.16 7.49 -11.33
N TRP A 128 -10.46 8.59 -12.04
CA TRP A 128 -11.22 8.57 -13.29
C TRP A 128 -10.53 7.77 -14.40
N HIS A 129 -9.21 7.61 -14.33
CA HIS A 129 -8.42 6.78 -15.25
C HIS A 129 -8.20 5.35 -14.76
N GLY A 130 -8.90 4.95 -13.69
CA GLY A 130 -8.97 3.56 -13.23
C GLY A 130 -8.03 3.22 -12.08
N ALA A 131 -7.29 4.16 -11.50
CA ALA A 131 -6.53 3.90 -10.27
C ALA A 131 -7.50 3.73 -9.08
N ASP A 132 -7.31 2.68 -8.31
CA ASP A 132 -8.08 2.37 -7.09
C ASP A 132 -7.15 2.06 -5.90
N HIS A 133 -5.89 2.46 -6.05
CA HIS A 133 -4.87 2.46 -5.01
C HIS A 133 -3.98 3.69 -5.20
N ILE A 134 -4.00 4.59 -4.23
CA ILE A 134 -3.23 5.83 -4.23
C ILE A 134 -2.15 5.72 -3.19
N MET A 135 -0.90 5.76 -3.65
CA MET A 135 0.28 5.61 -2.81
C MET A 135 0.97 6.96 -2.65
N VAL A 136 1.12 7.40 -1.40
CA VAL A 136 1.76 8.66 -1.03
C VAL A 136 3.12 8.37 -0.43
N ILE A 137 4.18 8.66 -1.20
CA ILE A 137 5.56 8.65 -0.73
C ILE A 137 5.76 9.77 0.29
N ARG A 138 6.51 9.45 1.35
CA ARG A 138 6.82 10.38 2.43
C ARG A 138 7.93 11.35 2.03
N THR A 139 7.96 12.51 2.68
CA THR A 139 9.07 13.46 2.59
C THR A 139 10.40 12.77 2.90
N ALA A 140 11.46 13.18 2.20
CA ALA A 140 12.76 12.54 2.27
C ALA A 140 13.25 12.45 3.72
N GLY A 141 13.55 11.23 4.16
CA GLY A 141 14.12 10.99 5.49
C GLY A 141 13.11 10.92 6.63
N GLN A 142 11.80 10.96 6.39
CA GLN A 142 10.79 10.84 7.46
C GLN A 142 10.95 9.57 8.31
N SER A 143 11.59 8.52 7.79
CA SER A 143 11.97 7.33 8.58
C SER A 143 12.91 7.60 9.77
N HIS A 144 13.56 8.76 9.82
CA HIS A 144 14.48 9.17 10.89
C HIS A 144 13.86 10.13 11.90
N MET A 145 12.60 10.50 11.73
CA MET A 145 11.87 11.34 12.68
C MET A 145 11.33 10.44 13.78
N ASP A 146 11.85 10.58 14.99
CA ASP A 146 11.49 9.76 16.16
C ASP A 146 10.23 10.30 16.86
N SER A 147 9.22 10.62 16.06
CA SER A 147 7.89 11.08 16.47
C SER A 147 6.96 11.19 15.25
N LEU A 148 5.67 11.40 15.49
CA LEU A 148 4.79 11.93 14.46
C LEU A 148 5.14 13.39 14.16
N LEU A 149 5.03 13.77 12.90
CA LEU A 149 4.93 15.16 12.49
C LEU A 149 3.47 15.62 12.59
N GLU A 150 3.26 16.92 12.81
CA GLU A 150 1.94 17.56 12.81
C GLU A 150 1.92 18.74 11.83
N GLY A 151 0.72 19.24 11.51
CA GLY A 151 0.56 20.34 10.55
C GLY A 151 0.70 19.91 9.09
N THR A 152 0.96 20.88 8.22
CA THR A 152 1.12 20.66 6.77
C THR A 152 2.39 21.28 6.17
N PRO A 153 3.58 21.05 6.75
CA PRO A 153 4.82 21.60 6.20
C PRO A 153 5.12 21.06 4.80
N GLU A 154 5.75 21.89 3.96
CA GLU A 154 6.12 21.49 2.59
C GLU A 154 7.10 20.32 2.60
N GLY A 155 6.76 19.25 1.89
CA GLY A 155 7.60 18.08 1.75
C GLY A 155 8.62 18.19 0.62
N VAL A 156 9.74 17.46 0.74
CA VAL A 156 10.77 17.37 -0.31
C VAL A 156 10.88 15.94 -0.81
N GLY A 157 10.65 15.74 -2.11
CA GLY A 157 10.66 14.41 -2.73
C GLY A 157 9.51 13.49 -2.30
N GLY A 158 8.55 14.02 -1.53
CA GLY A 158 7.36 13.33 -1.04
C GLY A 158 6.62 14.19 -0.03
N ILE A 159 5.48 13.71 0.49
CA ILE A 159 4.61 14.45 1.42
C ILE A 159 5.08 14.30 2.86
N ALA A 160 5.10 15.38 3.65
CA ALA A 160 5.20 15.27 5.10
C ALA A 160 3.93 14.62 5.65
N VAL A 161 4.00 13.34 6.00
CA VAL A 161 2.82 12.60 6.44
C VAL A 161 2.51 12.93 7.90
N THR A 162 1.37 13.58 8.12
CA THR A 162 0.84 14.03 9.42
C THR A 162 -0.62 13.60 9.56
N ARG A 163 -1.21 13.75 10.75
CA ARG A 163 -2.64 13.46 10.94
C ARG A 163 -3.52 14.38 10.09
N LYS A 164 -3.25 15.70 10.08
CA LYS A 164 -4.00 16.68 9.28
C LYS A 164 -3.96 16.36 7.79
N GLN A 165 -2.76 16.08 7.25
CA GLN A 165 -2.58 15.70 5.85
C GLN A 165 -3.33 14.40 5.50
N VAL A 166 -3.23 13.38 6.36
CA VAL A 166 -3.91 12.08 6.18
C VAL A 166 -5.43 12.26 6.17
N ARG A 167 -5.99 13.02 7.11
CA ARG A 167 -7.43 13.31 7.16
C ARG A 167 -7.91 14.03 5.91
N ALA A 168 -7.21 15.09 5.49
CA ALA A 168 -7.58 15.84 4.29
C ALA A 168 -7.58 14.95 3.03
N THR A 169 -6.55 14.11 2.90
CA THR A 169 -6.42 13.20 1.77
C THR A 169 -7.49 12.12 1.79
N ARG A 170 -7.76 11.50 2.96
CA ARG A 170 -8.78 10.46 3.10
C ARG A 170 -10.19 11.00 2.89
N LYS A 171 -10.49 12.20 3.40
CA LYS A 171 -11.75 12.94 3.18
C LYS A 171 -11.97 13.25 1.69
N ALA A 172 -10.94 13.71 0.98
CA ALA A 172 -11.02 13.92 -0.46
C ALA A 172 -11.25 12.62 -1.23
N LEU A 173 -10.53 11.54 -0.86
CA LEU A 173 -10.69 10.23 -1.49
C LEU A 173 -12.07 9.62 -1.25
N ASP A 174 -12.73 9.92 -0.12
CA ASP A 174 -14.12 9.52 0.13
C ASP A 174 -15.08 10.15 -0.90
N GLN A 175 -14.94 11.45 -1.19
CA GLN A 175 -15.74 12.07 -2.27
C GLN A 175 -15.42 11.47 -3.65
N ILE A 176 -14.14 11.27 -3.95
CA ILE A 176 -13.69 10.79 -5.26
C ILE A 176 -14.12 9.34 -5.51
N GLU A 177 -14.04 8.47 -4.49
CA GLU A 177 -14.40 7.06 -4.64
C GLU A 177 -15.90 6.87 -4.86
N ASP A 178 -16.74 7.74 -4.28
CA ASP A 178 -18.17 7.76 -4.57
C ASP A 178 -18.44 8.22 -6.01
N GLU A 179 -17.73 9.26 -6.45
CA GLU A 179 -17.85 9.79 -7.80
C GLU A 179 -17.56 8.72 -8.87
N VAL A 180 -16.47 7.98 -8.71
CA VAL A 180 -16.12 6.89 -9.65
C VAL A 180 -16.89 5.60 -9.37
N GLY A 181 -17.57 5.50 -8.22
CA GLY A 181 -18.40 4.36 -7.83
C GLY A 181 -17.62 3.11 -7.41
N ARG A 182 -16.38 3.27 -6.93
CA ARG A 182 -15.52 2.15 -6.48
C ARG A 182 -14.59 2.62 -5.35
N PRO A 183 -14.43 1.86 -4.25
CA PRO A 183 -13.53 2.25 -3.16
C PRO A 183 -12.09 2.46 -3.64
N ILE A 184 -11.41 3.47 -3.08
CA ILE A 184 -10.02 3.79 -3.43
C ILE A 184 -9.11 3.56 -2.22
N ASN A 185 -8.17 2.62 -2.30
CA ASN A 185 -7.24 2.35 -1.21
C ASN A 185 -6.24 3.50 -1.06
N PHE A 186 -6.20 4.15 0.11
CA PHE A 186 -5.17 5.10 0.49
C PHE A 186 -4.01 4.36 1.14
N HIS A 187 -2.79 4.63 0.69
CA HIS A 187 -1.59 3.93 1.13
C HIS A 187 -0.41 4.87 1.37
N SER A 188 0.36 4.60 2.43
CA SER A 188 1.64 5.27 2.68
C SER A 188 2.66 4.32 3.36
N TYR A 189 3.57 4.83 4.19
CA TYR A 189 4.74 4.11 4.69
C TYR A 189 4.85 4.20 6.20
N ILE A 190 4.93 3.05 6.88
CA ILE A 190 5.12 2.93 8.32
C ILE A 190 6.61 2.80 8.68
N SER A 191 7.48 2.39 7.75
CA SER A 191 8.92 2.21 7.98
C SER A 191 9.59 3.39 8.71
N GLY A 192 10.61 3.12 9.53
CA GLY A 192 11.33 4.15 10.30
C GLY A 192 11.34 3.86 11.81
N VAL A 193 11.87 4.83 12.56
CA VAL A 193 11.97 4.76 14.04
C VAL A 193 10.62 4.99 14.74
N ALA A 194 9.70 5.77 14.14
CA ALA A 194 8.35 5.99 14.67
C ALA A 194 7.30 5.04 14.06
N GLY A 195 7.69 3.79 13.81
CA GLY A 195 6.81 2.81 13.15
C GLY A 195 5.50 2.53 13.89
N PRO A 196 5.52 2.23 15.20
CA PRO A 196 4.30 2.03 15.99
C PRO A 196 3.38 3.25 15.98
N GLU A 197 3.91 4.46 16.12
CA GLU A 197 3.16 5.72 16.13
C GLU A 197 2.46 5.96 14.79
N MET A 198 3.18 5.79 13.68
CA MET A 198 2.61 5.88 12.33
C MET A 198 1.50 4.83 12.13
N ALA A 199 1.69 3.61 12.64
CA ALA A 199 0.69 2.55 12.55
C ALA A 199 -0.57 2.87 13.37
N VAL A 200 -0.44 3.48 14.56
CA VAL A 200 -1.57 3.98 15.35
C VAL A 200 -2.34 5.04 14.56
N MET A 201 -1.66 6.08 14.08
CA MET A 201 -2.31 7.16 13.32
C MET A 201 -2.98 6.63 12.04
N PHE A 202 -2.35 5.71 11.31
CA PHE A 202 -2.94 5.09 10.12
C PHE A 202 -4.17 4.23 10.45
N ALA A 203 -4.13 3.47 11.56
CA ALA A 203 -5.24 2.68 12.02
C ALA A 203 -6.42 3.56 12.46
N GLU A 204 -6.16 4.70 13.11
CA GLU A 204 -7.14 5.69 13.55
C GLU A 204 -7.76 6.48 12.40
N GLU A 205 -6.98 6.81 11.37
CA GLU A 205 -7.41 7.69 10.27
C GLU A 205 -7.81 6.94 8.99
N GLY A 206 -7.91 5.60 9.04
CA GLY A 206 -8.53 4.81 7.98
C GLY A 206 -7.66 4.63 6.74
N VAL A 207 -6.33 4.67 6.90
CA VAL A 207 -5.38 4.30 5.83
C VAL A 207 -5.56 2.81 5.52
N ASN A 208 -5.65 2.46 4.24
CA ASN A 208 -6.11 1.14 3.80
C ASN A 208 -4.96 0.15 3.59
N GLY A 209 -3.75 0.64 3.33
CA GLY A 209 -2.54 -0.16 3.18
C GLY A 209 -1.29 0.61 3.57
N ALA A 210 -0.22 -0.10 3.90
CA ALA A 210 1.05 0.55 4.17
C ALA A 210 2.26 -0.31 3.82
N HIS A 211 3.38 0.34 3.51
CA HIS A 211 4.67 -0.31 3.48
C HIS A 211 5.19 -0.53 4.90
N GLN A 212 5.54 -1.77 5.22
CA GLN A 212 6.17 -2.11 6.49
C GLN A 212 7.06 -3.34 6.33
N ASP A 213 8.36 -3.15 6.50
CA ASP A 213 9.38 -4.21 6.50
C ASP A 213 10.51 -3.83 7.46
N PRO A 214 10.75 -4.59 8.55
CA PRO A 214 11.84 -4.28 9.47
C PRO A 214 13.22 -4.38 8.80
N GLN A 215 13.35 -5.12 7.70
CA GLN A 215 14.61 -5.26 6.96
C GLN A 215 14.93 -3.96 6.22
N TYR A 216 13.92 -3.21 5.75
CA TYR A 216 14.14 -1.93 5.10
C TYR A 216 14.84 -0.93 6.03
N ASN A 217 14.36 -0.85 7.27
CA ASN A 217 14.89 0.02 8.31
C ASN A 217 16.38 -0.26 8.54
N VAL A 218 16.76 -1.53 8.61
CA VAL A 218 18.13 -1.98 8.88
C VAL A 218 19.03 -1.76 7.66
N LEU A 219 18.66 -2.36 6.52
CA LEU A 219 19.52 -2.44 5.35
C LEU A 219 19.70 -1.08 4.67
N TYR A 220 18.64 -0.29 4.52
CA TYR A 220 18.65 0.93 3.70
C TYR A 220 18.57 2.23 4.50
N ARG A 221 18.25 2.16 5.80
CA ARG A 221 18.19 3.32 6.70
C ARG A 221 19.13 3.27 7.90
N ASN A 222 19.90 2.19 8.07
CA ASN A 222 20.84 2.05 9.18
C ASN A 222 20.18 2.27 10.56
N ILE A 223 18.91 1.90 10.70
CA ILE A 223 18.22 1.84 12.00
C ILE A 223 18.67 0.57 12.70
N ASN A 224 18.86 0.64 14.02
CA ASN A 224 19.29 -0.50 14.82
C ASN A 224 18.37 -1.71 14.59
N MET A 225 18.97 -2.89 14.42
CA MET A 225 18.25 -4.10 14.03
C MET A 225 17.37 -4.68 15.15
N VAL A 226 17.73 -4.48 16.41
CA VAL A 226 16.88 -4.91 17.54
C VAL A 226 15.66 -3.99 17.62
N ARG A 227 15.89 -2.67 17.65
CA ARG A 227 14.81 -1.65 17.65
C ARG A 227 13.83 -1.87 16.50
N SER A 228 14.35 -2.02 15.28
CA SER A 228 13.53 -2.21 14.08
C SER A 228 12.57 -3.40 14.18
N PHE A 229 13.07 -4.56 14.63
CA PHE A 229 12.24 -5.76 14.73
C PHE A 229 11.29 -5.68 15.94
N VAL A 230 11.66 -5.06 17.06
CA VAL A 230 10.73 -4.85 18.19
C VAL A 230 9.55 -3.97 17.76
N ASP A 231 9.83 -2.84 17.11
CA ASP A 231 8.81 -1.90 16.64
C ASP A 231 7.89 -2.52 15.57
N ALA A 232 8.47 -3.29 14.65
CA ALA A 232 7.71 -3.94 13.59
C ALA A 232 6.65 -4.89 14.12
N ALA A 233 6.89 -5.55 15.25
CA ALA A 233 5.91 -6.45 15.85
C ALA A 233 4.63 -5.71 16.25
N VAL A 234 4.79 -4.54 16.90
CA VAL A 234 3.67 -3.68 17.33
C VAL A 234 2.98 -3.07 16.11
N ALA A 235 3.75 -2.50 15.17
CA ALA A 235 3.21 -1.90 13.97
C ALA A 235 2.37 -2.89 13.14
N LYS A 236 2.88 -4.11 12.91
CA LYS A 236 2.15 -5.16 12.16
C LYS A 236 0.91 -5.65 12.91
N LYS A 237 0.93 -5.69 14.25
CA LYS A 237 -0.24 -6.04 15.06
C LYS A 237 -1.37 -5.01 14.89
N LEU A 238 -1.02 -3.72 14.86
CA LEU A 238 -1.95 -2.62 14.58
C LEU A 238 -2.47 -2.66 13.14
N MET A 239 -1.59 -2.89 12.16
CA MET A 239 -1.97 -3.04 10.75
C MET A 239 -2.96 -4.21 10.55
N ALA A 240 -2.72 -5.34 11.22
CA ALA A 240 -3.63 -6.49 11.20
C ALA A 240 -5.01 -6.12 11.76
N ALA A 241 -5.04 -5.42 12.90
CA ALA A 241 -6.27 -4.98 13.53
C ALA A 241 -7.08 -4.00 12.67
N ALA A 242 -6.39 -3.12 11.95
CA ALA A 242 -6.97 -2.16 11.02
C ALA A 242 -7.36 -2.78 9.67
N GLY A 243 -7.07 -4.06 9.43
CA GLY A 243 -7.37 -4.74 8.16
C GLY A 243 -6.57 -4.20 6.97
N MET A 244 -5.38 -3.65 7.22
CA MET A 244 -4.55 -3.03 6.19
C MET A 244 -3.85 -4.07 5.31
N ALA A 245 -3.68 -3.76 4.02
CA ALA A 245 -2.72 -4.50 3.19
C ALA A 245 -1.29 -4.03 3.49
N GLN A 246 -0.40 -4.95 3.83
CA GLN A 246 1.03 -4.69 3.93
C GLN A 246 1.70 -4.87 2.58
N ILE A 247 2.57 -3.94 2.21
CA ILE A 247 3.57 -4.14 1.14
C ILE A 247 4.97 -4.20 1.77
N ASP A 248 5.79 -5.16 1.35
CA ASP A 248 7.16 -5.32 1.86
C ASP A 248 8.22 -4.46 1.15
N GLY A 249 9.47 -4.53 1.62
CA GLY A 249 10.56 -3.65 1.20
C GLY A 249 11.48 -4.23 0.11
N ALA A 250 11.21 -5.42 -0.42
CA ALA A 250 12.18 -6.16 -1.24
C ALA A 250 12.62 -5.42 -2.53
N HIS A 251 11.76 -4.58 -3.09
CA HIS A 251 12.07 -3.73 -4.26
C HIS A 251 13.30 -2.82 -4.04
N ASN A 252 13.67 -2.52 -2.80
CA ASN A 252 14.89 -1.77 -2.49
C ASN A 252 16.16 -2.55 -2.88
N ALA A 253 16.15 -3.89 -2.78
CA ALA A 253 17.27 -4.72 -3.21
C ALA A 253 17.48 -4.65 -4.73
N ASN A 254 16.41 -4.59 -5.53
CA ASN A 254 16.52 -4.31 -6.98
C ASN A 254 17.22 -2.97 -7.23
N ALA A 255 16.85 -1.92 -6.47
CA ALA A 255 17.39 -0.57 -6.64
C ALA A 255 18.87 -0.48 -6.26
N THR A 256 19.31 -1.20 -5.21
CA THR A 256 20.68 -1.16 -4.72
C THR A 256 21.63 -2.15 -5.41
N ALA A 257 21.09 -3.18 -6.07
CA ALA A 257 21.89 -4.16 -6.79
C ALA A 257 22.73 -3.50 -7.90
N ARG A 258 23.97 -3.95 -8.03
CA ARG A 258 24.86 -3.58 -9.14
C ARG A 258 24.29 -4.14 -10.45
N GLU A 259 23.96 -5.42 -10.43
CA GLU A 259 23.36 -6.19 -11.52
C GLU A 259 22.09 -6.85 -10.97
N ALA A 260 20.92 -6.27 -11.24
CA ALA A 260 19.68 -6.70 -10.58
C ALA A 260 19.29 -8.15 -10.94
N TRP A 261 19.72 -8.69 -12.08
CA TRP A 261 19.52 -10.10 -12.41
C TRP A 261 20.23 -11.10 -11.46
N LYS A 262 21.20 -10.64 -10.66
CA LYS A 262 21.90 -11.48 -9.68
C LYS A 262 21.22 -11.51 -8.30
N VAL A 263 20.40 -10.50 -7.97
CA VAL A 263 19.83 -10.30 -6.62
C VAL A 263 18.63 -11.20 -6.30
N MET A 264 18.16 -12.00 -7.26
CA MET A 264 16.96 -12.83 -7.14
C MET A 264 16.95 -13.77 -5.91
N PRO A 265 18.05 -14.45 -5.52
CA PRO A 265 18.06 -15.25 -4.28
C PRO A 265 17.82 -14.40 -3.04
N GLU A 266 18.46 -13.24 -2.94
CA GLU A 266 18.27 -12.30 -1.82
C GLU A 266 16.82 -11.79 -1.77
N LEU A 267 16.21 -11.46 -2.92
CA LEU A 267 14.80 -11.06 -2.99
C LEU A 267 13.87 -12.13 -2.39
N LEU A 268 14.07 -13.40 -2.75
CA LEU A 268 13.27 -14.50 -2.20
C LEU A 268 13.44 -14.62 -0.68
N VAL A 269 14.64 -14.39 -0.16
CA VAL A 269 14.94 -14.44 1.28
C VAL A 269 14.31 -13.27 2.02
N GLN A 270 14.45 -12.03 1.52
CA GLN A 270 13.83 -10.86 2.14
C GLN A 270 12.29 -11.00 2.17
N HIS A 271 11.69 -11.47 1.08
CA HIS A 271 10.26 -11.82 1.04
C HIS A 271 9.91 -12.88 2.10
N ALA A 272 10.68 -13.96 2.18
CA ALA A 272 10.43 -15.06 3.12
C ALA A 272 10.44 -14.60 4.58
N ILE A 273 11.45 -13.83 4.97
CA ILE A 273 11.63 -13.34 6.34
C ILE A 273 10.46 -12.44 6.71
N ASN A 274 10.14 -11.43 5.88
CA ASN A 274 9.05 -10.51 6.21
C ASN A 274 7.68 -11.21 6.20
N CYS A 275 7.43 -12.15 5.28
CA CYS A 275 6.19 -12.93 5.27
C CYS A 275 6.03 -13.74 6.56
N ALA A 276 7.05 -14.52 6.92
CA ALA A 276 7.03 -15.35 8.14
C ALA A 276 6.87 -14.48 9.40
N TYR A 277 7.61 -13.37 9.47
CA TYR A 277 7.53 -12.43 10.58
C TYR A 277 6.13 -11.80 10.70
N SER A 278 5.55 -11.37 9.59
CA SER A 278 4.22 -10.72 9.58
C SER A 278 3.11 -11.67 10.01
N VAL A 279 3.16 -12.93 9.57
CA VAL A 279 2.24 -13.97 10.04
C VAL A 279 2.39 -14.19 11.55
N LYS A 280 3.62 -14.25 12.05
CA LYS A 280 3.89 -14.40 13.50
C LYS A 280 3.45 -13.19 14.33
N ALA A 281 3.49 -11.98 13.77
CA ALA A 281 2.96 -10.77 14.39
C ALA A 281 1.41 -10.72 14.35
N GLY A 282 0.76 -11.64 13.62
CA GLY A 282 -0.69 -11.79 13.57
C GLY A 282 -1.36 -11.25 12.31
N MET A 283 -0.60 -10.87 11.28
CA MET A 283 -1.18 -10.49 9.99
C MET A 283 -1.67 -11.72 9.22
N PRO A 284 -2.88 -11.67 8.63
CA PRO A 284 -3.38 -12.73 7.78
C PRO A 284 -2.62 -12.74 6.45
N LYS A 285 -2.39 -13.93 5.87
CA LYS A 285 -1.58 -14.10 4.65
C LYS A 285 -2.14 -13.32 3.46
N GLU A 286 -3.46 -13.23 3.36
CA GLU A 286 -4.19 -12.51 2.32
C GLU A 286 -4.00 -10.98 2.35
N SER A 287 -3.45 -10.44 3.45
CA SER A 287 -3.08 -9.02 3.60
C SER A 287 -1.57 -8.77 3.49
N ILE A 288 -0.76 -9.80 3.25
CA ILE A 288 0.70 -9.67 3.09
C ILE A 288 1.02 -9.70 1.60
N CYS A 289 1.49 -8.57 1.07
CA CYS A 289 1.79 -8.37 -0.35
C CYS A 289 3.30 -8.27 -0.59
N LEU A 290 3.82 -9.18 -1.40
CA LEU A 290 5.22 -9.21 -1.81
C LEU A 290 5.45 -8.16 -2.91
N SER A 291 6.31 -7.18 -2.67
CA SER A 291 6.66 -6.14 -3.64
C SER A 291 7.70 -6.64 -4.64
N THR A 292 7.23 -7.26 -5.72
CA THR A 292 8.09 -7.86 -6.75
C THR A 292 8.25 -6.95 -7.97
N VAL A 293 9.49 -6.66 -8.34
CA VAL A 293 9.88 -5.88 -9.52
C VAL A 293 10.65 -6.81 -10.47
N PRO A 294 10.34 -6.86 -11.79
CA PRO A 294 11.18 -7.51 -12.79
C PRO A 294 12.62 -6.97 -12.72
N PRO A 295 13.62 -7.81 -12.40
CA PRO A 295 14.97 -7.32 -12.19
C PRO A 295 15.62 -6.70 -13.43
N ASP A 296 15.31 -7.20 -14.62
CA ASP A 296 15.89 -6.71 -15.87
C ASP A 296 15.02 -5.70 -16.62
N ALA A 297 15.58 -5.11 -17.68
CA ALA A 297 14.87 -4.31 -18.67
C ALA A 297 15.49 -4.51 -20.07
N ALA A 298 14.75 -4.19 -21.14
CA ALA A 298 15.32 -4.19 -22.49
C ALA A 298 16.47 -3.15 -22.59
N PRO A 299 17.53 -3.39 -23.38
CA PRO A 299 17.69 -4.42 -24.42
C PRO A 299 18.18 -5.79 -23.94
N ALA A 300 18.31 -6.02 -22.62
CA ALA A 300 18.50 -7.38 -22.12
C ALA A 300 17.27 -8.24 -22.48
N PRO A 301 17.39 -9.57 -22.59
CA PRO A 301 16.25 -10.46 -22.84
C PRO A 301 15.38 -10.61 -21.57
N CYS A 302 14.90 -9.50 -21.02
CA CYS A 302 14.24 -9.34 -19.72
C CYS A 302 13.13 -10.36 -19.50
N VAL A 303 12.15 -10.48 -20.41
CA VAL A 303 11.07 -11.47 -20.27
C VAL A 303 11.60 -12.91 -20.12
N ARG A 304 12.69 -13.28 -20.82
CA ARG A 304 13.29 -14.62 -20.72
C ARG A 304 13.99 -14.83 -19.37
N MET A 305 14.60 -13.78 -18.84
CA MET A 305 15.39 -13.80 -17.59
C MET A 305 14.53 -13.67 -16.33
N ASP A 306 13.54 -12.79 -16.36
CA ASP A 306 12.69 -12.45 -15.21
C ASP A 306 11.57 -13.48 -14.99
N LEU A 307 11.10 -14.13 -16.05
CA LEU A 307 9.98 -15.07 -15.96
C LEU A 307 10.25 -16.30 -15.08
N PRO A 308 11.44 -16.95 -15.11
CA PRO A 308 11.81 -17.96 -14.12
C PRO A 308 11.70 -17.47 -12.68
N TYR A 309 12.14 -16.23 -12.39
CA TYR A 309 12.01 -15.64 -11.06
C TYR A 309 10.54 -15.41 -10.68
N ALA A 310 9.77 -14.79 -11.56
CA ALA A 310 8.35 -14.54 -11.34
C ALA A 310 7.55 -15.83 -11.05
N VAL A 311 7.90 -16.92 -11.75
CA VAL A 311 7.33 -18.27 -11.52
C VAL A 311 7.83 -18.86 -10.20
N ALA A 312 9.13 -18.79 -9.90
CA ALA A 312 9.69 -19.33 -8.67
C ALA A 312 9.10 -18.66 -7.42
N LEU A 313 8.96 -17.33 -7.44
CA LEU A 313 8.34 -16.54 -6.39
C LEU A 313 6.90 -17.00 -6.13
N ARG A 314 6.08 -17.08 -7.18
CA ARG A 314 4.66 -17.47 -7.04
C ARG A 314 4.47 -18.93 -6.64
N ASP A 315 5.39 -19.81 -7.00
CA ASP A 315 5.38 -21.19 -6.50
C ASP A 315 5.67 -21.26 -4.99
N LEU A 316 6.62 -20.46 -4.50
CA LEU A 316 7.02 -20.47 -3.09
C LEU A 316 6.00 -19.77 -2.19
N PHE A 317 5.34 -18.73 -2.71
CA PHE A 317 4.49 -17.82 -1.94
C PHE A 317 3.04 -17.84 -2.41
N ALA A 318 2.52 -19.00 -2.82
CA ALA A 318 1.18 -19.15 -3.40
C ALA A 318 0.02 -18.70 -2.50
N ASP A 319 0.22 -18.70 -1.17
CA ASP A 319 -0.78 -18.28 -0.18
C ASP A 319 -0.78 -16.75 0.06
N TYR A 320 0.18 -16.02 -0.49
CA TYR A 320 0.37 -14.58 -0.28
C TYR A 320 -0.03 -13.77 -1.51
N ARG A 321 -0.10 -12.45 -1.36
CA ARG A 321 -0.45 -11.54 -2.45
C ARG A 321 0.78 -11.08 -3.22
N MET A 322 0.62 -10.93 -4.53
CA MET A 322 1.66 -10.42 -5.41
C MET A 322 1.38 -8.96 -5.74
N ARG A 323 2.19 -8.05 -5.20
CA ARG A 323 2.25 -6.66 -5.67
C ARG A 323 3.34 -6.57 -6.74
N ALA A 324 2.92 -6.60 -8.00
CA ALA A 324 3.82 -6.37 -9.12
C ALA A 324 4.08 -4.86 -9.27
N GLN A 325 5.34 -4.47 -9.38
CA GLN A 325 5.78 -3.11 -9.63
C GLN A 325 6.61 -3.06 -10.92
N GLN A 326 6.57 -1.91 -11.59
CA GLN A 326 7.32 -1.68 -12.83
C GLN A 326 8.79 -1.34 -12.55
N ASN A 327 9.66 -1.60 -13.52
CA ASN A 327 11.10 -1.37 -13.37
C ASN A 327 11.45 0.13 -13.28
N THR A 328 12.27 0.49 -12.30
CA THR A 328 12.84 1.85 -12.13
C THR A 328 14.37 1.85 -12.14
N ARG A 329 15.00 0.67 -12.03
CA ARG A 329 16.46 0.53 -11.92
C ARG A 329 17.17 0.79 -13.24
N TYR A 330 16.54 0.36 -14.34
CA TYR A 330 17.02 0.45 -15.70
C TYR A 330 16.03 1.26 -16.55
N ILE A 331 15.66 2.43 -16.03
CA ILE A 331 14.86 3.45 -16.71
C ILE A 331 15.76 4.64 -17.06
N GLU A 332 15.42 5.33 -18.14
CA GLU A 332 16.11 6.51 -18.62
C GLU A 332 15.11 7.63 -18.92
N SER A 333 15.60 8.79 -19.35
CA SER A 333 14.76 9.98 -19.61
C SER A 333 13.72 9.85 -20.75
N CYS A 334 13.73 8.74 -21.50
CA CYS A 334 12.84 8.50 -22.63
C CYS A 334 11.51 7.84 -22.20
N GLY A 335 10.44 8.64 -22.06
CA GLY A 335 9.14 8.11 -21.64
C GLY A 335 8.53 7.05 -22.58
N ARG A 336 8.91 7.02 -23.86
CA ARG A 336 8.51 5.94 -24.79
C ARG A 336 9.17 4.62 -24.41
N GLU A 337 10.46 4.65 -24.08
CA GLU A 337 11.21 3.47 -23.67
C GLU A 337 10.68 2.92 -22.35
N ALA A 338 10.51 3.78 -21.34
CA ALA A 338 9.90 3.43 -20.06
C ALA A 338 8.53 2.75 -20.27
N THR A 339 7.65 3.38 -21.05
CA THR A 339 6.31 2.81 -21.36
C THR A 339 6.41 1.44 -22.01
N VAL A 340 7.33 1.23 -22.97
CA VAL A 340 7.49 -0.08 -23.64
C VAL A 340 8.00 -1.14 -22.65
N ASN A 341 8.96 -0.81 -21.80
CA ASN A 341 9.45 -1.72 -20.76
C ASN A 341 8.33 -2.07 -19.78
N HIS A 342 7.52 -1.10 -19.34
CA HIS A 342 6.38 -1.31 -18.46
C HIS A 342 5.30 -2.24 -19.07
N VAL A 343 5.15 -2.26 -20.39
CA VAL A 343 4.30 -3.25 -21.08
C VAL A 343 4.86 -4.67 -20.93
N LEU A 344 6.18 -4.84 -21.01
CA LEU A 344 6.84 -6.14 -20.80
C LEU A 344 6.72 -6.60 -19.34
N ASP A 345 6.84 -5.69 -18.38
CA ASP A 345 6.62 -5.98 -16.95
C ASP A 345 5.21 -6.55 -16.72
N MET A 346 4.20 -5.93 -17.33
CA MET A 346 2.82 -6.39 -17.20
C MET A 346 2.51 -7.65 -18.00
N LEU A 347 3.28 -7.92 -19.07
CA LEU A 347 3.23 -9.23 -19.73
C LEU A 347 3.69 -10.33 -18.76
N ILE A 348 4.74 -10.11 -17.96
CA ILE A 348 5.16 -11.03 -16.91
C ILE A 348 4.02 -11.24 -15.89
N SER A 349 3.37 -10.15 -15.44
CA SER A 349 2.19 -10.23 -14.55
C SER A 349 1.07 -11.09 -15.15
N ARG A 350 0.75 -10.92 -16.44
CA ARG A 350 -0.30 -11.69 -17.13
C ARG A 350 0.09 -13.15 -17.42
N LEU A 351 1.36 -13.43 -17.66
CA LEU A 351 1.86 -14.80 -17.80
C LEU A 351 1.92 -15.55 -16.45
N THR A 352 1.94 -14.82 -15.34
CA THR A 352 2.00 -15.36 -13.98
C THR A 352 0.78 -14.94 -13.15
N SER A 353 0.86 -13.94 -12.27
CA SER A 353 -0.28 -13.31 -11.56
C SER A 353 0.09 -11.96 -10.96
N ALA A 354 -0.86 -11.05 -10.76
CA ALA A 354 -0.69 -9.87 -9.91
C ALA A 354 -2.01 -9.58 -9.20
N ASP A 355 -1.98 -9.43 -7.88
CA ASP A 355 -3.15 -9.00 -7.08
C ASP A 355 -3.23 -7.47 -7.04
N ILE A 356 -2.07 -6.83 -6.95
CA ILE A 356 -1.86 -5.39 -7.12
C ILE A 356 -0.88 -5.19 -8.26
N GLN A 357 -1.26 -4.42 -9.27
CA GLN A 357 -0.34 -3.91 -10.30
C GLN A 357 -0.06 -2.44 -10.01
N SER A 358 1.12 -2.14 -9.50
CA SER A 358 1.60 -0.77 -9.39
C SER A 358 2.20 -0.28 -10.69
N THR A 359 2.13 1.03 -10.88
CA THR A 359 2.63 1.70 -12.08
C THR A 359 3.67 2.73 -11.71
N ILE A 360 4.69 2.85 -12.56
CA ILE A 360 5.68 3.92 -12.55
C ILE A 360 5.32 4.91 -13.65
N THR A 361 5.45 6.19 -13.36
CA THR A 361 5.22 7.23 -14.37
C THR A 361 6.36 7.21 -15.38
N PRO A 362 6.09 7.31 -16.69
CA PRO A 362 7.12 7.19 -17.71
C PRO A 362 8.16 8.33 -17.69
N ASP A 363 7.99 9.33 -16.85
CA ASP A 363 8.92 10.45 -16.64
C ASP A 363 9.78 10.32 -15.38
N GLU A 364 9.67 9.23 -14.61
CA GLU A 364 10.41 9.04 -13.35
C GLU A 364 11.94 9.14 -13.53
N GLY A 365 12.48 8.59 -14.61
CA GLY A 365 13.91 8.72 -14.97
C GLY A 365 14.34 10.11 -15.47
N ARG A 366 13.45 11.11 -15.40
CA ARG A 366 13.67 12.45 -15.97
C ARG A 366 13.35 13.59 -15.03
N ASN A 367 12.21 13.54 -14.34
CA ASN A 367 11.70 14.62 -13.50
C ASN A 367 10.78 14.07 -12.40
N VAL A 368 10.53 14.87 -11.35
CA VAL A 368 9.47 14.55 -10.37
C VAL A 368 8.15 14.34 -11.13
N PRO A 369 7.40 13.26 -10.88
CA PRO A 369 6.25 12.87 -11.70
C PRO A 369 5.23 13.99 -11.91
N TRP A 370 4.84 14.22 -13.16
CA TRP A 370 3.78 15.17 -13.51
C TRP A 370 2.41 14.51 -13.60
N HIS A 371 1.36 15.31 -13.35
CA HIS A 371 -0.04 14.89 -13.39
C HIS A 371 -0.43 14.05 -14.62
N TYR A 372 -0.05 14.50 -15.82
CA TYR A 372 -0.40 13.80 -17.05
C TYR A 372 0.33 12.45 -17.20
N ASN A 373 1.51 12.27 -16.58
CA ASN A 373 2.26 11.02 -16.62
C ASN A 373 1.73 9.99 -15.60
N ASN A 374 1.18 10.42 -14.48
CA ASN A 374 0.36 9.54 -13.62
C ASN A 374 -0.84 8.97 -14.40
N VAL A 375 -1.54 9.83 -15.15
CA VAL A 375 -2.65 9.42 -16.02
C VAL A 375 -2.17 8.48 -17.14
N HIS A 376 -1.02 8.75 -17.77
CA HIS A 376 -0.46 7.83 -18.77
C HIS A 376 -0.09 6.48 -18.17
N ALA A 377 0.47 6.42 -16.97
CA ALA A 377 0.80 5.17 -16.30
C ALA A 377 -0.48 4.33 -16.04
N CYS A 378 -1.55 4.96 -15.53
CA CYS A 378 -2.85 4.31 -15.33
C CYS A 378 -3.44 3.80 -16.66
N ASN A 379 -3.39 4.63 -17.71
CA ASN A 379 -3.87 4.26 -19.04
C ASN A 379 -3.08 3.11 -19.65
N THR A 380 -1.75 3.13 -19.55
CA THR A 380 -0.87 2.04 -20.02
C THR A 380 -1.20 0.75 -19.28
N ALA A 381 -1.38 0.79 -17.96
CA ALA A 381 -1.75 -0.40 -17.19
C ALA A 381 -3.10 -0.97 -17.62
N ARG A 382 -4.14 -0.13 -17.67
CA ARG A 382 -5.47 -0.54 -18.14
C ARG A 382 -5.42 -1.07 -19.58
N GLN A 383 -4.77 -0.36 -20.49
CA GLN A 383 -4.68 -0.72 -21.90
C GLN A 383 -3.98 -2.07 -22.10
N THR A 384 -2.84 -2.28 -21.44
CA THR A 384 -2.08 -3.53 -21.56
C THR A 384 -2.83 -4.68 -20.92
N LEU A 385 -3.30 -4.53 -19.68
CA LEU A 385 -3.93 -5.64 -18.96
C LEU A 385 -5.25 -6.08 -19.59
N VAL A 386 -6.05 -5.14 -20.13
CA VAL A 386 -7.26 -5.44 -20.89
C VAL A 386 -6.93 -5.99 -22.28
N GLY A 387 -5.91 -5.44 -22.96
CA GLY A 387 -5.47 -5.96 -24.26
C GLY A 387 -4.96 -7.40 -24.20
N LEU A 388 -4.45 -7.82 -23.03
CA LEU A 388 -4.02 -9.18 -22.72
C LEU A 388 -5.12 -10.04 -22.05
N ASP A 389 -6.37 -9.60 -22.06
CA ASP A 389 -7.50 -10.35 -21.46
C ASP A 389 -7.58 -11.79 -22.02
N GLY A 390 -7.59 -12.76 -21.12
CA GLY A 390 -7.73 -14.16 -21.47
C GLY A 390 -6.48 -14.78 -22.09
N LEU A 391 -5.33 -14.09 -22.11
CA LEU A 391 -4.07 -14.56 -22.71
C LEU A 391 -3.71 -15.97 -22.24
N ARG A 392 -3.86 -16.25 -20.94
CA ARG A 392 -3.52 -17.55 -20.32
C ARG A 392 -4.38 -18.73 -20.81
N LYS A 393 -5.45 -18.47 -21.56
CA LYS A 393 -6.28 -19.51 -22.20
C LYS A 393 -5.69 -19.99 -23.52
N ILE A 394 -4.89 -19.15 -24.20
CA ILE A 394 -4.33 -19.43 -25.53
C ILE A 394 -2.79 -19.53 -25.52
N VAL A 395 -2.13 -18.90 -24.55
CA VAL A 395 -0.69 -19.01 -24.32
C VAL A 395 -0.47 -19.70 -22.98
N LYS A 396 0.39 -20.71 -22.96
CA LYS A 396 0.80 -21.42 -21.75
C LYS A 396 2.31 -21.35 -21.61
N LEU A 397 2.78 -21.13 -20.39
CA LEU A 397 4.18 -21.34 -20.07
C LEU A 397 4.50 -22.83 -20.16
N ASP A 398 5.46 -23.19 -21.00
CA ASP A 398 5.99 -24.55 -21.01
C ASP A 398 6.87 -24.76 -19.79
N ARG A 399 6.24 -25.12 -18.66
CA ARG A 399 6.92 -25.39 -17.39
C ARG A 399 7.82 -26.63 -17.44
N GLN A 400 7.76 -27.43 -18.51
CA GLN A 400 8.66 -28.56 -18.73
C GLN A 400 9.84 -28.22 -19.64
N ALA A 401 9.83 -27.06 -20.29
CA ALA A 401 10.97 -26.58 -21.07
C ALA A 401 12.24 -26.61 -20.20
N PRO A 402 13.33 -27.27 -20.66
CA PRO A 402 14.53 -27.50 -19.84
C PRO A 402 15.09 -26.23 -19.20
N GLU A 403 15.09 -25.11 -19.92
CA GLU A 403 15.58 -23.83 -19.41
C GLU A 403 14.70 -23.29 -18.27
N LEU A 404 13.38 -23.14 -18.49
CA LEU A 404 12.49 -22.58 -17.46
C LEU A 404 12.46 -23.48 -16.22
N LYS A 405 12.34 -24.80 -16.41
CA LYS A 405 12.30 -25.77 -15.31
C LYS A 405 13.57 -25.75 -14.47
N SER A 406 14.73 -25.77 -15.12
CA SER A 406 16.02 -25.76 -14.41
C SER A 406 16.25 -24.44 -13.69
N LYS A 407 15.96 -23.30 -14.32
CA LYS A 407 16.14 -21.98 -13.69
C LYS A 407 15.20 -21.72 -12.53
N VAL A 408 13.92 -22.10 -12.63
CA VAL A 408 12.97 -22.01 -11.52
C VAL A 408 13.46 -22.85 -10.33
N ARG A 409 13.98 -24.05 -10.57
CA ARG A 409 14.53 -24.91 -9.52
C ARG A 409 15.78 -24.32 -8.89
N GLU A 410 16.73 -23.89 -9.71
CA GLU A 410 18.00 -23.30 -9.30
C GLU A 410 17.79 -22.07 -8.40
N LEU A 411 16.88 -21.15 -8.77
CA LEU A 411 16.58 -19.97 -7.96
C LEU A 411 16.06 -20.34 -6.57
N LYS A 412 15.20 -21.36 -6.47
CA LYS A 412 14.70 -21.85 -5.18
C LYS A 412 15.81 -22.49 -4.34
N GLU A 413 16.68 -23.29 -4.96
CA GLU A 413 17.84 -23.90 -4.29
C GLU A 413 18.79 -22.84 -3.75
N ARG A 414 19.10 -21.80 -4.53
CA ARG A 414 19.93 -20.66 -4.09
C ARG A 414 19.33 -19.94 -2.88
N ALA A 415 18.03 -19.68 -2.88
CA ALA A 415 17.36 -19.05 -1.73
C ALA A 415 17.35 -19.96 -0.48
N VAL A 416 17.21 -21.27 -0.65
CA VAL A 416 17.33 -22.23 0.47
C VAL A 416 18.75 -22.24 1.02
N LEU A 417 19.76 -22.32 0.16
CA LEU A 417 21.17 -22.25 0.57
C LEU A 417 21.48 -20.95 1.33
N PHE A 418 20.86 -19.84 0.92
CA PHE A 418 21.00 -18.55 1.60
C PHE A 418 20.48 -18.62 3.04
N LEU A 419 19.26 -19.12 3.23
CA LEU A 419 18.68 -19.31 4.57
C LEU A 419 19.49 -20.33 5.41
N GLU A 420 19.98 -21.41 4.81
CA GLU A 420 20.86 -22.38 5.48
C GLU A 420 22.18 -21.74 5.93
N GLY A 421 22.79 -20.90 5.08
CA GLY A 421 23.98 -20.13 5.41
C GLY A 421 23.74 -19.18 6.59
N MET A 422 22.64 -18.43 6.55
CA MET A 422 22.25 -17.55 7.67
C MET A 422 22.05 -18.32 8.97
N LEU A 423 21.38 -19.47 8.94
CA LEU A 423 21.17 -20.29 10.14
C LEU A 423 22.48 -20.85 10.69
N ARG A 424 23.37 -21.31 9.82
CA ARG A 424 24.70 -21.82 10.19
C ARG A 424 25.55 -20.74 10.87
N ASP A 425 25.45 -19.50 10.38
CA ASP A 425 26.34 -18.41 10.77
C ASP A 425 25.73 -17.53 11.89
N GLY A 426 24.72 -18.03 12.61
CA GLY A 426 24.21 -17.39 13.84
C GLY A 426 22.87 -16.66 13.71
N GLY A 427 22.17 -16.82 12.58
CA GLY A 427 20.85 -16.23 12.34
C GLY A 427 20.88 -14.86 11.69
N TYR A 428 19.73 -14.18 11.67
CA TYR A 428 19.54 -12.95 10.88
C TYR A 428 20.50 -11.82 11.28
N PHE A 429 20.66 -11.52 12.58
CA PHE A 429 21.53 -10.43 13.03
C PHE A 429 23.00 -10.69 12.69
N ALA A 430 23.50 -11.90 12.94
CA ALA A 430 24.87 -12.26 12.58
C ALA A 430 25.10 -12.21 11.06
N ALA A 431 24.13 -12.65 10.25
CA ALA A 431 24.21 -12.54 8.79
C ALA A 431 24.27 -11.09 8.30
N VAL A 432 23.48 -10.19 8.90
CA VAL A 432 23.53 -8.75 8.60
C VAL A 432 24.87 -8.13 9.03
N GLU A 433 25.40 -8.52 10.20
CA GLU A 433 26.73 -8.08 10.66
C GLU A 433 27.87 -8.60 9.77
N ALA A 434 27.68 -9.76 9.14
CA ALA A 434 28.63 -10.37 8.21
C ALA A 434 28.46 -9.89 6.75
N GLY A 435 27.52 -8.97 6.47
CA GLY A 435 27.35 -8.40 5.13
C GLY A 435 26.67 -9.33 4.13
N TYR A 436 25.82 -10.27 4.56
CA TYR A 436 25.11 -11.19 3.67
C TYR A 436 24.19 -10.49 2.64
N PHE A 437 23.65 -9.33 3.00
CA PHE A 437 22.63 -8.63 2.22
C PHE A 437 23.23 -7.45 1.45
N VAL A 438 22.63 -7.14 0.30
CA VAL A 438 23.09 -6.06 -0.60
C VAL A 438 24.48 -6.35 -1.20
N ASP A 439 24.91 -7.61 -1.20
CA ASP A 439 26.11 -8.05 -1.91
C ASP A 439 25.84 -8.12 -3.42
N SER A 440 26.85 -7.83 -4.24
CA SER A 440 26.70 -7.80 -5.69
C SER A 440 26.82 -9.16 -6.38
N GLY A 441 27.24 -10.20 -5.65
CA GLY A 441 27.34 -11.58 -6.11
C GLY A 441 25.99 -12.25 -6.34
N GLN A 442 25.95 -13.24 -7.22
CA GLN A 442 24.78 -14.10 -7.35
C GLN A 442 24.87 -15.27 -6.36
N TYR A 443 24.31 -15.08 -5.16
CA TYR A 443 24.38 -16.05 -4.06
C TYR A 443 24.24 -17.51 -4.54
N PRO A 444 25.16 -18.43 -4.17
CA PRO A 444 26.14 -18.32 -3.09
C PRO A 444 27.47 -17.65 -3.45
N GLU A 445 27.62 -17.10 -4.66
CA GLU A 445 28.71 -16.17 -4.93
C GLU A 445 28.56 -14.94 -4.02
N THR A 446 29.65 -14.51 -3.40
CA THR A 446 29.78 -13.27 -2.62
C THR A 446 30.94 -12.47 -3.21
N ASN A 447 30.81 -11.15 -3.27
CA ASN A 447 31.88 -10.23 -3.65
C ASN A 447 32.46 -9.47 -2.44
N ASP A 448 32.00 -9.81 -1.23
CA ASP A 448 32.39 -9.18 0.04
C ASP A 448 32.13 -7.66 0.03
N ASP A 449 31.09 -7.23 -0.70
CA ASP A 449 30.70 -5.83 -0.88
C ASP A 449 29.28 -5.53 -0.39
N GLY A 450 28.69 -6.45 0.37
CA GLY A 450 27.42 -6.27 1.05
C GLY A 450 27.41 -5.15 2.10
N ILE A 451 26.22 -4.84 2.61
CA ILE A 451 26.04 -3.85 3.67
C ILE A 451 26.20 -4.50 5.04
N PHE A 452 27.12 -3.96 5.82
CA PHE A 452 27.37 -4.36 7.21
C PHE A 452 26.60 -3.42 8.14
N ARG A 453 25.70 -3.97 8.97
CA ARG A 453 25.06 -3.23 10.08
C ARG A 453 25.42 -3.91 11.38
N LYS A 454 25.80 -3.13 12.39
CA LYS A 454 26.20 -3.65 13.70
C LYS A 454 25.01 -3.84 14.62
N LEU A 455 25.01 -4.90 15.42
CA LEU A 455 23.98 -5.16 16.43
C LEU A 455 23.96 -4.04 17.49
N ASP A 456 25.14 -3.56 17.87
CA ASP A 456 25.39 -2.47 18.81
C ASP A 456 25.54 -1.09 18.12
N GLY A 457 24.93 -0.91 16.95
CA GLY A 457 24.98 0.35 16.21
C GLY A 457 23.68 0.71 15.50
N GLY A 458 23.75 1.79 14.71
CA GLY A 458 22.61 2.32 13.97
C GLY A 458 21.76 3.31 14.77
N VAL A 459 20.81 3.94 14.09
CA VAL A 459 19.89 4.91 14.69
C VAL A 459 18.97 4.20 15.68
N GLY A 460 18.81 4.75 16.88
CA GLY A 460 18.00 4.15 17.95
C GLY A 460 18.69 2.98 18.68
N VAL A 461 19.99 2.79 18.51
CA VAL A 461 20.78 1.94 19.42
C VAL A 461 20.61 2.43 20.86
N ASP A 462 20.62 1.51 21.83
CA ASP A 462 20.40 1.78 23.27
C ASP A 462 19.00 2.30 23.67
N THR A 463 18.02 2.22 22.77
CA THR A 463 16.62 2.60 23.07
C THR A 463 15.71 1.41 23.39
N VAL A 464 16.21 0.18 23.22
CA VAL A 464 15.44 -1.04 23.53
C VAL A 464 15.60 -1.34 25.02
N VAL A 465 14.47 -1.43 25.72
CA VAL A 465 14.41 -1.75 27.14
C VAL A 465 13.76 -3.12 27.35
N GLU A 466 14.31 -3.87 28.30
CA GLU A 466 13.67 -5.09 28.78
C GLU A 466 12.35 -4.73 29.48
N ARG A 467 11.31 -5.55 29.27
CA ARG A 467 10.04 -5.37 29.98
C ARG A 467 10.23 -5.83 31.42
N ALA A 468 9.77 -5.02 32.37
CA ALA A 468 9.69 -5.46 33.76
C ALA A 468 8.62 -6.56 33.92
N ASP A 469 8.74 -7.36 34.97
CA ASP A 469 7.81 -8.45 35.31
C ASP A 469 6.36 -7.97 35.55
N ASP A 470 6.17 -6.67 35.75
CA ASP A 470 4.88 -5.99 35.93
C ASP A 470 4.53 -5.07 34.74
N TYR A 471 5.21 -5.19 33.59
CA TYR A 471 4.93 -4.37 32.42
C TYR A 471 3.45 -4.47 32.02
N LEU A 472 2.84 -3.29 31.89
CA LEU A 472 1.44 -3.15 31.54
C LEU A 472 1.26 -2.07 30.48
N ALA A 473 0.52 -2.41 29.42
CA ALA A 473 0.03 -1.48 28.42
C ALA A 473 -1.50 -1.63 28.32
N PRO A 474 -2.29 -0.71 28.91
CA PRO A 474 -3.76 -0.80 28.91
C PRO A 474 -4.35 -0.29 27.60
N VAL A 475 -3.85 -0.79 26.47
CA VAL A 475 -4.25 -0.39 25.12
C VAL A 475 -4.56 -1.60 24.26
N CYS A 476 -5.50 -1.42 23.34
CA CYS A 476 -5.93 -2.48 22.45
C CYS A 476 -4.87 -2.73 21.34
N HIS A 477 -4.75 -3.98 20.90
CA HIS A 477 -3.82 -4.43 19.83
C HIS A 477 -2.32 -4.25 20.09
N HIS A 478 -1.92 -4.22 21.36
CA HIS A 478 -0.50 -4.30 21.76
C HIS A 478 0.14 -5.64 21.37
N PHE A 479 1.44 -5.63 21.03
CA PHE A 479 2.25 -6.83 20.83
C PHE A 479 3.29 -6.98 21.96
N GLY A 480 3.47 -8.22 22.42
CA GLY A 480 4.41 -8.58 23.48
C GLY A 480 3.70 -8.91 24.79
N GLU A 481 4.51 -9.23 25.80
CA GLU A 481 4.02 -9.54 27.15
C GLU A 481 3.32 -8.34 27.78
N ASN A 482 2.18 -8.59 28.42
CA ASN A 482 1.29 -7.57 28.98
C ASN A 482 0.52 -8.16 30.16
N HIS A 483 0.83 -7.76 31.39
CA HIS A 483 0.34 -8.39 32.63
C HIS A 483 -1.04 -7.87 33.06
N LEU A 484 -2.06 -8.18 32.26
CA LEU A 484 -3.42 -7.65 32.45
C LEU A 484 -4.21 -8.28 33.59
N GLU A 485 -3.92 -9.53 33.97
CA GLU A 485 -4.74 -10.30 34.92
C GLU A 485 -4.84 -9.64 36.30
N GLN A 486 -3.72 -9.17 36.84
CA GLN A 486 -3.68 -8.46 38.12
C GLN A 486 -4.46 -7.15 38.03
N ALA A 487 -4.23 -6.36 36.97
CA ALA A 487 -4.91 -5.08 36.77
C ALA A 487 -6.44 -5.25 36.60
N PHE A 488 -6.87 -6.28 35.87
CA PHE A 488 -8.29 -6.63 35.77
C PHE A 488 -8.90 -7.01 37.11
N GLY A 489 -8.18 -7.79 37.92
CA GLY A 489 -8.61 -8.15 39.28
C GLY A 489 -8.79 -6.92 40.19
N GLU A 490 -7.82 -5.99 40.17
CA GLU A 490 -7.86 -4.75 40.95
C GLU A 490 -9.00 -3.82 40.52
N CYS A 491 -9.33 -3.78 39.22
CA CYS A 491 -10.43 -2.99 38.68
C CYS A 491 -11.80 -3.70 38.70
N GLY A 492 -11.89 -4.94 39.20
CA GLY A 492 -13.13 -5.72 39.21
C GLY A 492 -13.62 -6.13 37.81
N LEU A 493 -12.74 -6.11 36.81
CA LEU A 493 -12.98 -6.54 35.42
C LEU A 493 -12.73 -8.06 35.31
N VAL A 494 -13.49 -8.87 36.04
CA VAL A 494 -13.34 -10.35 36.03
C VAL A 494 -14.40 -10.98 35.12
N GLU A 495 -14.07 -12.10 34.47
CA GLU A 495 -15.04 -12.88 33.68
C GLU A 495 -16.30 -13.18 34.52
N GLY A 496 -17.43 -12.62 34.10
CA GLY A 496 -18.73 -12.71 34.80
C GLY A 496 -19.24 -11.40 35.41
N GLY A 497 -18.45 -10.32 35.41
CA GLY A 497 -18.89 -8.97 35.77
C GLY A 497 -19.47 -8.22 34.57
N ARG A 498 -20.62 -7.55 34.73
CA ARG A 498 -21.18 -6.67 33.69
C ARG A 498 -20.17 -5.58 33.34
N SER A 499 -19.75 -5.50 32.08
CA SER A 499 -19.08 -4.31 31.54
C SER A 499 -19.96 -3.08 31.82
N PRO A 500 -19.42 -2.00 32.41
CA PRO A 500 -20.19 -0.77 32.57
C PRO A 500 -20.46 -0.23 31.17
N ALA A 501 -21.73 -0.16 30.81
CA ALA A 501 -22.17 0.39 29.54
C ALA A 501 -21.56 1.79 29.37
N VAL A 502 -20.66 1.93 28.39
CA VAL A 502 -20.24 3.24 27.89
C VAL A 502 -21.50 3.89 27.32
N GLY A 503 -21.99 4.92 27.99
CA GLY A 503 -23.21 5.64 27.65
C GLY A 503 -23.05 6.46 26.37
N GLY A 504 -23.08 5.81 25.21
CA GLY A 504 -23.32 6.46 23.93
C GLY A 504 -24.82 6.53 23.68
N LYS A 505 -25.42 7.73 23.80
CA LYS A 505 -26.79 7.97 23.36
C LYS A 505 -26.88 7.77 21.84
N ARG A 506 -27.38 6.62 21.39
CA ARG A 506 -28.03 6.49 20.07
C ARG A 506 -29.53 6.40 20.30
N GLY A 507 -30.27 7.42 19.88
CA GLY A 507 -31.72 7.41 19.83
C GLY A 507 -32.21 6.75 18.54
N GLY A 508 -33.18 5.83 18.63
CA GLY A 508 -33.86 5.26 17.47
C GLY A 508 -34.53 3.90 17.71
N ALA A 509 -35.83 3.94 18.01
CA ALA A 509 -36.82 2.89 18.29
C ALA A 509 -36.70 1.47 17.67
N ALA A 510 -36.72 0.48 18.58
CA ALA A 510 -37.52 -0.78 18.66
C ALA A 510 -37.82 -1.67 17.43
N ALA A 511 -37.32 -2.92 17.48
CA ALA A 511 -38.12 -4.15 17.35
C ALA A 511 -37.38 -5.34 18.02
N GLY A 512 -38.09 -6.13 18.83
CA GLY A 512 -37.52 -7.10 19.77
C GLY A 512 -36.83 -8.33 19.15
N GLY A 513 -35.69 -8.68 19.74
CA GLY A 513 -34.98 -9.94 19.56
C GLY A 513 -34.29 -10.33 20.88
N VAL A 514 -34.41 -11.60 21.26
CA VAL A 514 -33.87 -12.18 22.49
C VAL A 514 -32.33 -12.01 22.52
N HIS A 515 -31.82 -11.16 23.40
CA HIS A 515 -30.38 -10.97 23.59
C HIS A 515 -29.78 -12.20 24.29
N ASN A 516 -29.11 -13.05 23.51
CA ASN A 516 -28.16 -14.02 24.03
C ASN A 516 -26.90 -13.23 24.42
N SER A 517 -26.76 -12.88 25.70
CA SER A 517 -25.59 -12.14 26.20
C SER A 517 -24.38 -13.06 26.23
N ALA A 518 -23.63 -13.13 25.13
CA ALA A 518 -22.31 -13.73 25.15
C ALA A 518 -21.44 -12.96 26.16
N VAL A 519 -20.84 -13.68 27.11
CA VAL A 519 -19.86 -13.11 28.04
C VAL A 519 -18.64 -12.71 27.20
N VAL A 520 -18.41 -11.41 27.06
CA VAL A 520 -17.24 -10.87 26.34
C VAL A 520 -16.12 -10.70 27.35
N ALA A 521 -14.98 -11.34 27.11
CA ALA A 521 -13.78 -11.16 27.93
C ALA A 521 -13.34 -9.68 27.93
N PRO A 522 -12.86 -9.14 29.06
CA PRO A 522 -12.42 -7.74 29.15
C PRO A 522 -11.28 -7.47 28.17
N ARG A 523 -11.34 -6.33 27.48
CA ARG A 523 -10.26 -5.85 26.61
C ARG A 523 -9.21 -5.15 27.44
N PRO A 524 -7.92 -5.15 27.01
CA PRO A 524 -6.87 -4.44 27.73
C PRO A 524 -7.21 -2.97 28.02
N CYS A 525 -7.83 -2.31 27.03
CA CYS A 525 -8.18 -0.91 27.14
C CYS A 525 -9.43 -0.62 28.00
N ASP A 526 -10.16 -1.63 28.49
CA ASP A 526 -11.26 -1.42 29.43
C ASP A 526 -10.76 -0.88 30.79
N LEU A 527 -9.49 -1.11 31.14
CA LEU A 527 -8.82 -0.53 32.32
C LEU A 527 -8.81 1.00 32.34
N ILE A 528 -8.88 1.62 31.15
CA ILE A 528 -8.88 3.08 30.97
C ILE A 528 -10.19 3.60 30.36
N GLY A 529 -11.24 2.77 30.30
CA GLY A 529 -12.52 3.14 29.69
C GLY A 529 -12.52 3.15 28.15
N GLY A 530 -11.50 2.55 27.51
CA GLY A 530 -11.29 2.48 26.06
C GLY A 530 -10.10 3.33 25.62
N CYS A 531 -9.30 2.83 24.67
CA CYS A 531 -8.26 3.61 23.99
C CYS A 531 -8.80 4.26 22.71
N THR A 532 -7.98 5.05 22.02
CA THR A 532 -8.35 5.78 20.78
C THR A 532 -8.91 4.87 19.67
N LEU A 533 -8.44 3.62 19.59
CA LEU A 533 -8.96 2.62 18.64
C LEU A 533 -10.39 2.14 18.95
N CYS A 534 -10.84 2.33 20.19
CA CYS A 534 -12.20 2.00 20.63
C CYS A 534 -13.08 3.25 20.81
N ASN A 535 -12.47 4.42 21.00
CA ASN A 535 -13.13 5.69 21.17
C ASN A 535 -12.33 6.80 20.47
N GLU A 536 -12.75 7.12 19.25
CA GLU A 536 -12.06 8.08 18.37
C GLU A 536 -12.08 9.52 18.91
N GLU A 537 -12.98 9.83 19.85
CA GLU A 537 -13.05 11.14 20.51
C GLU A 537 -11.85 11.43 21.43
N LEU A 538 -11.07 10.39 21.75
CA LEU A 538 -9.84 10.53 22.53
C LEU A 538 -8.63 10.93 21.67
N ILE A 539 -8.76 10.95 20.35
CA ILE A 539 -7.66 11.26 19.44
C ILE A 539 -7.36 12.77 19.52
N PRO A 540 -6.16 13.19 19.96
CA PRO A 540 -5.78 14.59 19.88
C PRO A 540 -5.59 14.99 18.42
N PHE A 541 -6.13 16.15 18.06
CA PHE A 541 -5.92 16.77 16.75
C PHE A 541 -5.11 18.04 16.92
N VAL A 542 -3.95 18.10 16.25
CA VAL A 542 -3.10 19.28 16.17
C VAL A 542 -3.25 19.84 14.76
N ASP A 543 -3.72 21.09 14.68
CA ASP A 543 -3.98 21.73 13.38
C ASP A 543 -2.66 22.15 12.72
N GLU A 544 -1.93 23.10 13.30
CA GLU A 544 -0.59 23.50 12.86
C GLU A 544 0.35 23.68 14.04
N LEU A 545 1.63 23.45 13.80
CA LEU A 545 2.72 23.81 14.72
C LEU A 545 3.57 24.96 14.19
N ASP A 546 3.69 25.09 12.88
CA ASP A 546 4.43 26.16 12.21
C ASP A 546 3.46 27.10 11.49
N PRO A 547 3.40 28.40 11.87
CA PRO A 547 2.51 29.36 11.22
C PRO A 547 3.03 29.85 9.86
N GLU A 548 4.29 29.61 9.50
CA GLU A 548 4.91 30.07 8.26
C GLU A 548 4.98 28.99 7.17
N ASP A 549 5.06 27.72 7.57
CA ASP A 549 5.09 26.54 6.70
C ASP A 549 3.86 25.65 6.96
N ASN A 550 2.69 26.10 6.47
CA ASN A 550 1.39 25.45 6.61
C ASN A 550 0.62 25.28 5.29
#